data_AF-A0A8J6PKZ0-F1
#
_entry.id   AF-A0A8J6PKZ0-F1
#
_cell.length_a   1.000
_cell.length_b   1.000
_cell.length_c   1.000
_cell.angle_alpha   90.00
_cell.angle_beta   90.00
_cell.angle_gamma   90.00
#
_symmetry.space_group_name_H-M   'P 1'
#
loop_
_entity.id
_entity.type
_entity.pdbx_description
1 polymer ?
#
loop_
_entity_poly.entity_id
_entity_poly.type
_entity_poly.pdbx_seq_one_letter_code
_entity_poly.pdbx_strand_id
1 'polypeptide(L)'
;MNKKLIITRVILILAFVMYLVSLLMPYKIYQDVNPLAPQDTYRPYSGGPGYDTEYILFFIFFIPALVFGLVRHTITMKALLLVFSVLLFGFACFVYSEDFSPDYSRPHMGFFLFFISTVLFLAVAIYKIRIPVPKRKEKHLDLLDDF
;
A
#
# COMPACT_ATOMS: atom_id res chain seq x y z
N MET A 1 7.34 -4.67 24.62
CA MET A 1 6.55 -4.33 23.40
C MET A 1 6.06 -5.62 22.77
N ASN A 2 4.77 -5.73 22.41
CA ASN A 2 4.18 -6.99 21.94
C ASN A 2 4.82 -7.43 20.60
N LYS A 3 5.34 -8.67 20.48
CA LYS A 3 6.02 -9.18 19.26
C LYS A 3 5.19 -8.99 18.00
N LYS A 4 3.86 -9.15 18.12
CA LYS A 4 2.89 -8.92 17.04
C LYS A 4 2.93 -7.49 16.49
N LEU A 5 3.14 -6.49 17.35
CA LEU A 5 3.23 -5.09 16.94
C LEU A 5 4.52 -4.78 16.19
N ILE A 6 5.63 -5.42 16.59
CA ILE A 6 6.92 -5.27 15.89
C ILE A 6 6.77 -5.80 14.46
N ILE A 7 6.23 -7.01 14.31
CA ILE A 7 6.00 -7.64 13.00
C ILE A 7 5.12 -6.73 12.11
N THR A 8 4.02 -6.19 12.63
CA THR A 8 3.17 -5.27 11.83
C THR A 8 3.91 -4.03 11.35
N ARG A 9 4.80 -3.46 12.18
CA ARG A 9 5.57 -2.26 11.81
C ARG A 9 6.60 -2.58 10.73
N VAL A 10 7.31 -3.70 10.86
CA VAL A 10 8.28 -4.16 9.86
C VAL A 10 7.60 -4.38 8.52
N ILE A 11 6.45 -5.06 8.50
CA ILE A 11 5.71 -5.30 7.25
C ILE A 11 5.22 -3.98 6.64
N LEU A 12 4.74 -3.01 7.43
CA LEU A 12 4.32 -1.70 6.91
C LEU A 12 5.48 -0.93 6.27
N ILE A 13 6.66 -0.94 6.91
CA ILE A 13 7.86 -0.30 6.36
C ILE A 13 8.28 -1.00 5.08
N LEU A 14 8.31 -2.33 5.05
CA LEU A 14 8.63 -3.09 3.84
C LEU A 14 7.64 -2.82 2.72
N ALA A 15 6.34 -2.80 3.01
CA ALA A 15 5.30 -2.47 2.04
C ALA A 15 5.50 -1.05 1.46
N PHE A 16 5.82 -0.08 2.32
CA PHE A 16 6.11 1.28 1.87
C PHE A 16 7.38 1.37 1.03
N VAL A 17 8.45 0.67 1.42
CA VAL A 17 9.68 0.60 0.62
C VAL A 17 9.42 -0.08 -0.73
N MET A 18 8.62 -1.14 -0.77
CA MET A 18 8.20 -1.77 -2.03
C MET A 18 7.44 -0.80 -2.93
N TYR A 19 6.57 0.04 -2.36
CA TYR A 19 5.93 1.12 -3.11
C TYR A 19 6.95 2.12 -3.66
N LEU A 20 7.92 2.58 -2.87
CA LEU A 20 8.98 3.47 -3.37
C LEU A 20 9.79 2.84 -4.51
N VAL A 21 10.13 1.55 -4.39
CA VAL A 21 10.83 0.81 -5.45
C VAL A 21 9.94 0.66 -6.69
N SER A 22 8.64 0.46 -6.51
CA SER A 22 7.69 0.36 -7.63
C SER A 22 7.69 1.63 -8.49
N LEU A 23 7.80 2.81 -7.87
CA LEU A 23 7.89 4.10 -8.56
C LEU A 23 9.14 4.23 -9.45
N LEU A 24 10.18 3.42 -9.20
CA LEU A 24 11.41 3.43 -9.98
C LEU A 24 11.39 2.44 -11.17
N MET A 25 10.33 1.65 -11.29
CA MET A 25 10.18 0.61 -12.31
C MET A 25 9.07 0.95 -13.31
N PRO A 26 9.15 0.44 -14.54
CA PRO A 26 8.08 0.62 -15.50
C PRO A 26 6.82 -0.11 -15.05
N TYR A 27 5.67 0.55 -15.18
CA TYR A 27 4.36 0.06 -14.78
C TYR A 27 3.64 -0.70 -15.89
N LYS A 28 3.87 -0.33 -17.16
CA LYS A 28 3.15 -0.86 -18.33
C LYS A 28 4.12 -1.37 -19.39
N ILE A 29 3.71 -2.44 -20.09
CA ILE A 29 4.27 -2.87 -21.38
C ILE A 29 3.18 -2.64 -22.42
N TYR A 30 3.55 -2.14 -23.59
CA TYR A 30 2.63 -2.03 -24.72
C TYR A 30 2.95 -3.12 -25.76
N GLN A 31 1.90 -3.69 -26.36
CA GLN A 31 2.06 -4.56 -27.51
C GLN A 31 2.27 -3.72 -28.77
N ASP A 32 3.23 -4.12 -29.60
CA ASP A 32 3.50 -3.46 -30.88
C ASP A 32 2.33 -3.77 -31.84
N VAL A 33 1.61 -2.74 -32.28
CA VAL A 33 0.40 -2.89 -33.13
C VAL A 33 0.77 -3.10 -34.60
N ASN A 34 2.04 -3.40 -34.89
CA ASN A 34 2.52 -3.54 -36.25
C ASN A 34 2.13 -4.93 -36.80
N PRO A 35 1.23 -5.03 -37.79
CA PRO A 35 0.69 -6.31 -38.29
C PRO A 35 1.74 -7.19 -39.01
N LEU A 36 2.93 -6.66 -39.27
CA LEU A 36 4.05 -7.35 -39.89
C LEU A 36 5.15 -7.74 -38.89
N ALA A 37 5.04 -7.32 -37.63
CA ALA A 37 5.96 -7.72 -36.58
C ALA A 37 5.53 -9.11 -36.03
N PRO A 38 6.46 -10.03 -35.73
CA PRO A 38 6.10 -11.30 -35.13
C PRO A 38 5.31 -11.07 -33.83
N GLN A 39 4.25 -11.85 -33.60
CA GLN A 39 3.22 -11.69 -32.55
C GLN A 39 3.72 -11.60 -31.08
N ASP A 40 5.02 -11.59 -30.84
CA ASP A 40 5.65 -11.51 -29.53
C ASP A 40 6.74 -10.43 -29.41
N THR A 41 6.79 -9.48 -30.35
CA THR A 41 7.71 -8.33 -30.24
C THR A 41 7.14 -7.27 -29.31
N TYR A 42 7.29 -7.50 -28.00
CA TYR A 42 7.07 -6.47 -27.00
C TYR A 42 8.20 -5.44 -27.07
N ARG A 43 7.88 -4.19 -27.45
CA ARG A 43 8.83 -3.09 -27.25
C ARG A 43 8.72 -2.61 -25.81
N PRO A 44 9.77 -2.74 -24.98
CA PRO A 44 9.90 -1.82 -23.85
C PRO A 44 9.98 -0.42 -24.46
N TYR A 45 9.05 0.43 -24.08
CA TYR A 45 8.88 1.82 -24.51
C TYR A 45 10.16 2.44 -25.14
N SER A 46 10.15 2.63 -26.47
CA SER A 46 11.15 3.46 -27.15
C SER A 46 10.78 4.93 -26.96
N GLY A 47 10.95 5.46 -25.74
CA GLY A 47 10.55 6.83 -25.42
C GLY A 47 10.79 7.27 -23.98
N GLY A 48 12.03 7.18 -23.48
CA GLY A 48 12.40 7.81 -22.20
C GLY A 48 11.89 7.09 -20.94
N PRO A 49 12.26 7.60 -19.74
CA PRO A 49 12.08 6.89 -18.49
C PRO A 49 10.59 6.71 -18.17
N GLY A 50 10.16 5.44 -18.11
CA GLY A 50 8.78 4.99 -17.85
C GLY A 50 8.31 5.22 -16.42
N TYR A 51 8.29 6.49 -16.01
CA TYR A 51 7.64 6.94 -14.78
C TYR A 51 6.25 7.45 -15.13
N ASP A 52 5.22 6.65 -14.85
CA ASP A 52 3.86 7.15 -14.85
C ASP A 52 3.68 7.99 -13.58
N THR A 53 3.90 9.29 -13.71
CA THR A 53 3.86 10.27 -12.59
C THR A 53 2.54 10.23 -11.80
N GLU A 54 1.47 9.73 -12.41
CA GLU A 54 0.17 9.52 -11.77
C GLU A 54 0.24 8.58 -10.57
N TYR A 55 1.13 7.57 -10.60
CA TYR A 55 1.30 6.64 -9.48
C TYR A 55 1.92 7.30 -8.25
N ILE A 56 2.61 8.44 -8.40
CA ILE A 56 3.12 9.25 -7.29
C ILE A 56 1.96 9.79 -6.44
N LEU A 57 0.81 10.09 -7.05
CA LEU A 57 -0.35 10.64 -6.32
C LEU A 57 -0.86 9.69 -5.23
N PHE A 58 -0.57 8.39 -5.33
CA PHE A 58 -0.91 7.41 -4.30
C PHE A 58 -0.19 7.63 -2.96
N PHE A 59 0.82 8.51 -2.89
CA PHE A 59 1.38 8.97 -1.62
C PHE A 59 0.30 9.52 -0.67
N ILE A 60 -0.79 10.10 -1.20
CA ILE A 60 -1.92 10.59 -0.40
C ILE A 60 -2.60 9.48 0.41
N PHE A 61 -2.47 8.22 -0.02
CA PHE A 61 -2.99 7.06 0.68
C PHE A 61 -1.91 6.33 1.47
N PHE A 62 -0.72 6.13 0.87
CA PHE A 62 0.38 5.41 1.52
C PHE A 62 0.92 6.12 2.76
N ILE A 63 1.10 7.45 2.72
CA ILE A 63 1.67 8.18 3.86
C ILE A 63 0.72 8.15 5.06
N PRO A 64 -0.57 8.50 4.95
CA PRO A 64 -1.50 8.38 6.08
C PRO A 64 -1.62 6.95 6.59
N ALA A 65 -1.72 5.95 5.70
CA ALA A 65 -1.77 4.55 6.12
C ALA A 65 -0.51 4.14 6.90
N LEU A 66 0.69 4.56 6.45
CA LEU A 66 1.94 4.30 7.17
C LEU A 66 1.93 4.98 8.54
N VAL A 67 1.55 6.25 8.63
CA VAL A 67 1.48 7.02 9.88
C VAL A 67 0.52 6.34 10.86
N PHE A 68 -0.72 6.05 10.47
CA PHE A 68 -1.71 5.36 11.33
C PHE A 68 -1.25 3.93 11.68
N GLY A 69 -0.48 3.31 10.81
CA GLY A 69 0.18 2.03 10.99
C GLY A 69 1.26 2.05 12.08
N LEU A 70 2.06 3.10 12.16
CA LEU A 70 3.19 3.21 13.09
C LEU A 70 2.84 3.88 14.43
N VAL A 71 1.94 4.87 14.40
CA VAL A 71 1.49 5.67 15.55
C VAL A 71 0.73 4.82 16.58
N ARG A 72 0.57 5.38 17.79
CA ARG A 72 -0.06 4.80 18.98
C ARG A 72 -1.20 3.84 18.64
N HIS A 73 -1.09 2.63 19.19
CA HIS A 73 -2.05 1.56 18.97
C HIS A 73 -3.37 1.84 19.72
N THR A 74 -4.24 2.63 19.10
CA THR A 74 -5.59 2.98 19.57
C THR A 74 -6.64 2.42 18.61
N ILE A 75 -7.91 2.42 19.03
CA ILE A 75 -9.03 1.94 18.20
C ILE A 75 -9.18 2.82 16.95
N THR A 76 -9.11 4.14 17.11
CA THR A 76 -9.24 5.10 16.01
C THR A 76 -8.13 4.93 14.97
N MET A 77 -6.87 4.80 15.38
CA MET A 77 -5.75 4.61 14.45
C MET A 77 -5.84 3.31 13.66
N LYS A 78 -6.45 2.26 14.23
CA LYS A 78 -6.70 1.01 13.49
C LYS A 78 -7.81 1.16 12.46
N ALA A 79 -8.90 1.85 12.83
CA ALA A 79 -10.00 2.10 11.92
C ALA A 79 -9.52 2.96 10.74
N LEU A 80 -8.77 4.03 11.01
CA LEU A 80 -8.19 4.87 9.97
C LEU A 80 -7.21 4.10 9.07
N LEU A 81 -6.31 3.28 9.66
CA LEU A 81 -5.44 2.41 8.88
C LEU A 81 -6.25 1.49 7.94
N LEU A 82 -7.32 0.87 8.44
CA LEU A 82 -8.17 0.00 7.62
C LEU A 82 -8.84 0.78 6.49
N VAL A 83 -9.46 1.92 6.79
CA VAL A 83 -10.15 2.74 5.79
C VAL A 83 -9.18 3.15 4.68
N PHE A 84 -8.01 3.68 5.03
CA PHE A 84 -7.02 4.09 4.03
C PHE A 84 -6.46 2.91 3.25
N SER A 85 -6.20 1.76 3.89
CA SER A 85 -5.75 0.56 3.17
C SER A 85 -6.81 -0.01 2.22
N VAL A 86 -8.10 0.05 2.59
CA VAL A 86 -9.21 -0.40 1.72
C VAL A 86 -9.37 0.55 0.54
N LEU A 87 -9.35 1.86 0.77
CA LEU A 87 -9.39 2.85 -0.32
C LEU A 87 -8.20 2.66 -1.26
N LEU A 88 -6.98 2.54 -0.70
CA LEU A 88 -5.77 2.30 -1.47
C LEU A 88 -5.89 1.06 -2.36
N PHE A 89 -6.33 -0.06 -1.80
CA PHE A 89 -6.52 -1.31 -2.56
C PHE A 89 -7.61 -1.16 -3.62
N GLY A 90 -8.74 -0.52 -3.29
CA GLY A 90 -9.83 -0.26 -4.23
C GLY A 90 -9.39 0.60 -5.42
N PHE A 91 -8.66 1.69 -5.17
CA PHE A 91 -8.09 2.53 -6.23
C PHE A 91 -7.05 1.79 -7.06
N ALA A 92 -6.22 0.92 -6.45
CA ALA A 92 -5.28 0.10 -7.21
C ALA A 92 -6.00 -0.88 -8.15
N CYS A 93 -7.11 -1.48 -7.72
CA CYS A 93 -7.97 -2.31 -8.59
C CYS A 93 -8.63 -1.48 -9.71
N PHE A 94 -9.06 -0.25 -9.42
CA PHE A 94 -9.61 0.65 -10.43
C PHE A 94 -8.56 1.00 -11.49
N VAL A 95 -7.35 1.38 -11.08
CA VAL A 95 -6.23 1.64 -12.00
C VAL A 95 -5.87 0.41 -12.81
N TYR A 96 -5.87 -0.78 -12.21
CA TYR A 96 -5.68 -2.02 -12.98
C TYR A 96 -6.70 -2.16 -14.12
N SER A 97 -7.98 -1.89 -13.82
CA SER A 97 -9.06 -1.97 -14.80
C SER A 97 -8.92 -0.91 -15.88
N GLU A 98 -8.62 0.35 -15.55
CA GLU A 98 -8.45 1.42 -16.54
C GLU A 98 -7.22 1.18 -17.44
N ASP A 99 -6.08 0.86 -16.83
CA ASP A 99 -4.79 0.83 -17.52
C ASP A 99 -4.53 -0.45 -18.32
N PHE A 100 -5.19 -1.56 -17.97
CA PHE A 100 -4.94 -2.88 -18.56
C PHE A 100 -6.19 -3.62 -19.02
N SER A 101 -7.39 -3.03 -18.90
CA SER A 101 -8.57 -3.57 -19.61
C SER A 101 -8.43 -3.49 -21.14
N PRO A 102 -7.72 -2.52 -21.75
CA PRO A 102 -7.47 -2.55 -23.18
C PRO A 102 -6.41 -3.60 -23.56
N ASP A 103 -6.64 -4.40 -24.60
CA ASP A 103 -5.75 -5.51 -25.00
C ASP A 103 -4.33 -5.09 -25.44
N TYR A 104 -4.08 -3.79 -25.62
CA TYR A 104 -2.79 -3.26 -26.08
C TYR A 104 -1.78 -2.98 -24.96
N SER A 105 -2.16 -3.06 -23.68
CA SER A 105 -1.28 -2.81 -22.53
C SER A 105 -1.34 -3.94 -21.50
N ARG A 106 -0.19 -4.26 -20.90
CA ARG A 106 -0.06 -5.28 -19.85
C ARG A 106 0.72 -4.74 -18.65
N PRO A 107 0.42 -5.19 -17.42
CA PRO A 107 1.17 -4.79 -16.25
C PRO A 107 2.62 -5.28 -16.32
N HIS A 108 3.54 -4.43 -15.91
CA HIS A 108 4.95 -4.75 -15.73
C HIS A 108 5.31 -4.78 -14.22
N MET A 109 6.57 -5.08 -13.92
CA MET A 109 7.13 -5.19 -12.57
C MET A 109 6.77 -4.02 -11.63
N GLY A 110 6.76 -2.78 -12.11
CA GLY A 110 6.37 -1.62 -11.29
C GLY A 110 4.93 -1.74 -10.80
N PHE A 111 3.99 -2.08 -11.68
CA PHE A 111 2.60 -2.26 -11.30
C PHE A 111 2.42 -3.45 -10.34
N PHE A 112 3.11 -4.57 -10.56
CA PHE A 112 3.04 -5.71 -9.63
C PHE A 112 3.56 -5.36 -8.24
N LEU A 113 4.70 -4.67 -8.12
CA LEU A 113 5.24 -4.24 -6.84
C LEU A 113 4.30 -3.26 -6.13
N PHE A 114 3.74 -2.32 -6.88
CA PHE A 114 2.71 -1.41 -6.39
C PHE A 114 1.51 -2.19 -5.86
N PHE A 115 0.94 -3.12 -6.63
CA PHE A 115 -0.22 -3.90 -6.23
C PHE A 115 0.07 -4.80 -5.01
N ILE A 116 1.23 -5.45 -4.95
CA ILE A 116 1.62 -6.24 -3.78
C ILE A 116 1.73 -5.34 -2.54
N SER A 117 2.26 -4.12 -2.69
CA SER A 117 2.37 -3.20 -1.55
C SER A 117 1.00 -2.81 -1.00
N THR A 118 -0.02 -2.59 -1.84
CA THR A 118 -1.39 -2.28 -1.37
C THR A 118 -2.01 -3.47 -0.63
N VAL A 119 -1.80 -4.69 -1.13
CA VAL A 119 -2.23 -5.94 -0.47
C VAL A 119 -1.57 -6.09 0.91
N LEU A 120 -0.27 -5.80 1.03
CA LEU A 120 0.44 -5.86 2.32
C LEU A 120 -0.12 -4.85 3.33
N PHE A 121 -0.43 -3.62 2.90
CA PHE A 121 -1.06 -2.62 3.74
C PHE A 121 -2.45 -3.06 4.24
N LEU A 122 -3.24 -3.69 3.37
CA LEU A 122 -4.55 -4.23 3.73
C LEU A 122 -4.43 -5.42 4.70
N ALA A 123 -3.51 -6.35 4.43
CA ALA A 123 -3.26 -7.50 5.29
C ALA A 123 -2.81 -7.06 6.70
N VAL A 124 -1.92 -6.08 6.81
CA VAL A 124 -1.52 -5.52 8.10
C VAL A 124 -2.68 -4.83 8.80
N ALA A 125 -3.51 -4.08 8.08
CA ALA A 125 -4.67 -3.42 8.67
C ALA A 125 -5.62 -4.44 9.32
N ILE A 126 -5.97 -5.50 8.59
CA ILE A 126 -6.82 -6.60 9.08
C ILE A 126 -6.17 -7.29 10.28
N TYR A 127 -4.86 -7.57 10.21
CA TYR A 127 -4.14 -8.22 11.31
C TYR A 127 -4.08 -7.33 12.56
N LYS A 128 -3.79 -6.03 12.40
CA LYS A 128 -3.67 -5.06 13.50
C LYS A 128 -4.99 -4.86 14.23
N ILE A 129 -6.14 -4.99 13.56
CA ILE A 129 -7.47 -4.94 14.21
C ILE A 129 -7.59 -6.02 15.30
N ARG A 130 -7.09 -7.23 15.03
CA ARG A 130 -7.17 -8.39 15.95
C ARG A 130 -6.30 -8.26 17.20
N ILE A 131 -5.34 -7.34 17.23
CA ILE A 131 -4.46 -7.15 18.39
C ILE A 131 -5.21 -6.39 19.48
N PRO A 132 -5.40 -6.88 20.71
CA PRO A 132 -6.13 -6.14 21.74
C PRO A 132 -5.43 -4.81 22.06
N VAL A 133 -6.22 -3.74 22.18
CA VAL A 133 -5.70 -2.44 22.65
C VAL A 133 -5.45 -2.58 24.16
N PRO A 134 -4.23 -2.30 24.65
CA PRO A 134 -3.98 -2.35 26.08
C PRO A 134 -4.91 -1.35 26.77
N LYS A 135 -5.85 -1.83 27.57
CA LYS A 135 -6.65 -0.98 28.45
C LYS A 135 -5.67 -0.34 29.42
N ARG A 136 -5.53 0.99 29.36
CA ARG A 136 -4.82 1.73 30.39
C ARG A 136 -5.57 1.42 31.67
N LYS A 137 -4.94 0.74 32.65
CA LYS A 137 -5.52 0.68 34.00
C LYS A 137 -5.75 2.13 34.39
N GLU A 138 -6.98 2.48 34.72
CA GLU A 138 -7.24 3.74 35.41
C GLU A 138 -6.35 3.70 36.65
N LYS A 139 -5.42 4.65 36.77
CA LYS A 139 -4.88 4.95 38.08
C LYS A 139 -6.07 5.52 38.81
N HIS A 140 -6.73 4.71 39.65
CA HIS A 140 -7.43 5.28 40.78
C HIS A 140 -6.37 6.12 41.50
N LEU A 141 -6.50 7.43 41.34
CA LEU A 141 -5.91 8.35 42.28
C LEU A 141 -6.68 8.09 43.57
N ASP A 142 -6.11 7.24 44.43
CA ASP A 142 -6.39 7.27 45.86
C ASP A 142 -5.98 8.67 46.34
N LEU A 143 -6.87 9.63 46.16
CA LEU A 143 -6.74 11.03 46.54
C LEU A 143 -7.64 11.35 47.75
N LEU A 144 -8.05 10.33 48.52
CA LEU A 144 -9.05 10.49 49.58
C LEU A 144 -8.68 9.84 50.94
N ASP A 145 -7.42 9.47 51.17
CA ASP A 145 -6.98 8.87 52.45
C ASP A 145 -6.11 9.79 53.33
N ASP A 146 -6.14 11.11 53.12
CA ASP A 146 -5.54 12.09 54.03
C ASP A 146 -6.49 13.29 54.24
N PHE A 147 -7.55 13.13 55.05
CA PHE A 147 -8.21 14.21 55.81
C PHE A 147 -9.02 13.67 56.99
#